data_AF-A0A8T4LJS0-F1
#
_entry.id   AF-A0A8T4LJS0-F1
#
_cell.length_a   1.000
_cell.length_b   1.000
_cell.length_c   1.000
_cell.angle_alpha   90.00
_cell.angle_beta   90.00
_cell.angle_gamma   90.00
#
_symmetry.space_group_name_H-M   'P 1'
#
loop_
_entity.id
_entity.type
_entity.pdbx_description
1 polymer ?
#
loop_
_entity_poly.entity_id
_entity_poly.type
_entity_poly.pdbx_seq_one_letter_code
_entity_poly.pdbx_strand_id
1 'polypeptide(L)' 'MAKFRCKRCNYSFSMEVKVTPKVCPNCGNTNCIEREKSASELLDEMQE' A
#
# COMPACT_ATOMS: atom_id res chain seq x y z
N MET A 1 -8.22 2.61 -6.49
CA MET A 1 -6.87 1.99 -6.61
C MET A 1 -6.21 2.04 -5.24
N ALA A 2 -5.68 0.91 -4.76
CA ALA A 2 -4.94 0.86 -3.50
C ALA A 2 -3.49 1.30 -3.72
N LYS A 3 -2.99 2.18 -2.85
CA LYS A 3 -1.60 2.63 -2.86
C LYS A 3 -0.78 1.75 -1.94
N PHE A 4 0.42 1.40 -2.36
CA PHE A 4 1.36 0.57 -1.63
C PHE A 4 2.72 1.23 -1.58
N ARG A 5 3.43 1.05 -0.47
CA ARG A 5 4.76 1.59 -0.24
C ARG A 5 5.67 0.56 0.40
N CYS A 6 6.86 0.40 -0.14
CA CYS A 6 7.90 -0.42 0.47
C CYS A 6 8.59 0.34 1.60
N LYS A 7 8.59 -0.20 2.82
CA LYS A 7 9.32 0.37 3.98
C LYS A 7 10.84 0.32 3.85
N ARG A 8 11.39 -0.55 2.98
CA ARG A 8 12.84 -0.73 2.82
C ARG A 8 13.46 0.22 1.80
N CYS A 9 12.97 0.17 0.56
CA CYS A 9 13.52 0.99 -0.53
C CYS A 9 12.70 2.26 -0.79
N ASN A 10 11.65 2.49 -0.01
CA ASN A 10 10.76 3.64 -0.14
C ASN A 10 10.04 3.76 -1.49
N TYR A 11 9.98 2.68 -2.26
CA TYR A 11 9.29 2.63 -3.55
C TYR A 11 7.77 2.59 -3.35
N SER A 12 7.06 3.48 -4.04
CA SER A 12 5.61 3.63 -3.96
C SER A 12 4.96 3.26 -5.29
N PHE A 13 3.89 2.47 -5.26
CA PHE A 13 3.17 2.03 -6.45
C PHE A 13 1.68 1.84 -6.14
N SER A 14 0.85 1.88 -7.18
CA SER A 14 -0.61 1.74 -7.05
C SER A 14 -1.07 0.51 -7.83
N MET A 15 -1.99 -0.27 -7.25
CA MET A 15 -2.61 -1.40 -7.93
C MET A 15 -4.12 -1.41 -7.70
N GLU A 16 -4.87 -2.00 -8.63
CA GLU A 16 -6.32 -2.15 -8.52
C GLU A 16 -6.73 -3.24 -7.51
N VAL A 17 -5.80 -4.13 -7.15
CA VAL A 17 -6.06 -5.20 -6.18
C VAL A 17 -6.00 -4.69 -4.73
N LYS A 18 -6.92 -5.17 -3.90
CA LYS A 18 -6.92 -4.91 -2.43
C LYS A 18 -5.90 -5.77 -1.67
N VAL A 19 -5.25 -6.73 -2.34
CA VAL A 19 -4.29 -7.65 -1.73
C VAL A 19 -2.91 -7.01 -1.68
N THR A 20 -2.32 -6.96 -0.50
CA THR A 20 -0.94 -6.47 -0.32
C THR A 20 0.04 -7.45 -0.96
N PRO A 21 0.89 -7.00 -1.90
CA PRO A 21 1.89 -7.88 -2.50
C PRO A 21 2.90 -8.32 -1.45
N LYS A 22 3.31 -9.59 -1.53
CA LYS A 22 4.32 -10.14 -0.61
C LYS A 22 5.72 -9.67 -0.94
N VAL A 23 6.00 -9.27 -2.17
CA VAL A 23 7.35 -8.95 -2.67
C VAL A 23 7.38 -7.55 -3.27
N CYS A 24 8.36 -6.73 -2.90
CA CYS A 24 8.57 -5.43 -3.51
C CYS A 24 9.13 -5.57 -4.94
N PRO A 25 8.50 -4.96 -5.95
CA PRO A 25 8.97 -5.04 -7.34
C PRO A 25 10.30 -4.29 -7.56
N ASN A 26 10.65 -3.34 -6.68
CA ASN A 26 11.87 -2.54 -6.83
C ASN A 26 13.09 -3.19 -6.16
N CYS A 27 12.96 -3.68 -4.93
CA CYS A 27 14.10 -4.22 -4.17
C CYS A 27 14.05 -5.74 -3.93
N GLY A 28 13.01 -6.43 -4.43
CA GLY A 28 12.84 -7.88 -4.28
C GLY A 28 12.62 -8.38 -2.85
N ASN A 29 12.51 -7.49 -1.86
CA ASN A 29 12.32 -7.89 -0.47
C ASN A 29 10.88 -8.35 -0.21
N THR A 30 10.75 -9.36 0.64
CA THR A 30 9.45 -9.90 1.07
C THR A 30 8.93 -9.20 2.33
N ASN A 31 7.62 -9.12 2.50
CA ASN A 31 6.93 -8.58 3.69
C ASN A 31 7.35 -7.15 4.08
N CYS A 32 7.84 -6.38 3.12
CA CYS A 32 8.26 -4.99 3.34
C CYS A 32 7.28 -3.97 2.75
N ILE A 33 6.16 -4.41 2.17
CA ILE A 33 5.16 -3.52 1.56
C ILE A 33 4.05 -3.24 2.57
N GLU A 34 3.70 -1.98 2.72
CA GLU A 34 2.51 -1.50 3.42
C GLU A 34 1.50 -0.91 2.45
N ARG A 35 0.22 -1.09 2.78
CA ARG A 35 -0.86 -0.39 2.10
C ARG A 35 -1.00 1.01 2.69
N GLU A 36 -0.88 2.02 1.85
CA GLU A 36 -1.27 3.39 2.18
C GLU A 36 -2.79 3.46 2.09
N LYS A 37 -3.46 3.60 3.24
CA LYS A 37 -4.87 3.99 3.27
C LYS A 37 -4.97 5.39 2.65
N SER A 38 -5.83 5.55 1.66
CA SER A 38 -6.10 6.88 1.11
C SER A 38 -6.92 7.69 2.11
N ALA A 39 -6.71 9.01 2.16
CA ALA A 39 -7.46 9.92 3.03
C ALA A 39 -8.99 9.77 2.88
N SER A 40 -9.45 9.40 1.68
CA SER A 40 -10.86 9.09 1.40
C SER A 40 -11.40 7.85 2.14
N GLU A 41 -10.61 6.79 2.36
CA GLU A 41 -11.06 5.66 3.21
C GLU A 41 -11.07 6.02 4.70
N LEU A 42 -10.22 6.96 5.13
CA LEU A 42 -10.19 7.44 6.52
C LEU A 42 -11.34 8.39 6.86
N LEU A 43 -11.83 9.15 5.88
CA LEU A 43 -12.96 10.07 6.05
C LEU A 43 -14.31 9.35 6.15
N ASP A 44 -14.46 8.23 5.44
CA ASP A 44 -15.68 7.41 5.47
C ASP A 44 -15.87 6.73 6.84
N GLU A 45 -14.79 6.33 7.51
CA GLU A 45 -14.82 5.74 8.87
C GLU A 45 -15.20 6.76 9.99
N MET A 46 -15.33 8.06 9.68
CA MET A 46 -15.56 9.13 10.67
C MET A 46 -17.02 9.65 10.72
N GLN A 47 -17.92 9.06 9.92
CA GLN A 47 -19.30 9.53 9.74
C GLN A 47 -20.39 8.64 10.39
N GLU A 48 -20.01 7.67 11.23
CA GLU A 48 -20.95 6.87 12.04
C GLU A 48 -21.11 7.40 13.48
#